data_AF-A0A1C6K848-F1
#
_entry.id   AF-A0A1C6K848-F1
#
_cell.length_a   1.000
_cell.length_b   1.000
_cell.length_c   1.000
_cell.angle_alpha   90.00
_cell.angle_beta   90.00
_cell.angle_gamma   90.00
#
_symmetry.space_group_name_H-M   'P 1'
#
loop_
_entity.id
_entity.type
_entity.pdbx_description
1 polymer ?
#
loop_
_entity_poly.entity_id
_entity_poly.type
_entity_poly.pdbx_seq_one_letter_code
_entity_poly.pdbx_strand_id
1 'polypeptide(L)'
;MKKEKKKKTSIPWLQLLAGALLGVFFAEIIFTTTRSLEWFIVGFASFIISFYLHMILHEGGHLLAGLASGYQFVSFRIGSVMWIKIQGKICRKKLSIPGTGGQCLLDPPEPTGGQYPAVFYNLGGGLANLLLAAIASVSAFAMGTVASKVILLPFALIGIYLALMNLLPLKIGGIANDGYNIKTFRKDADSARAFWLQMKINKQQSDGGRLRDVPEEYFDLADSEEKGNPLIDAIKVFRFQRQIDEKDFAGARESGEKLLAEKDLLSVYRNLIKSDLLYLELIGPCRTEVVERLYTPEFEKYLKLVKSYPSAQRLHYAYAVRYAHDEAAAASAREKFEKVLKDYPMLGEIQLERELMEEI
;
A
#
# COMPACT_ATOMS: atom_id res chain seq x y z
N MET A 1 -13.01 -40.70 -6.99
CA MET A 1 -13.35 -39.48 -6.21
C MET A 1 -13.03 -38.25 -7.04
N LYS A 2 -14.07 -37.51 -7.45
CA LYS A 2 -13.97 -36.28 -8.24
C LYS A 2 -13.24 -35.21 -7.43
N LYS A 3 -12.13 -34.68 -7.96
CA LYS A 3 -11.48 -33.48 -7.46
C LYS A 3 -12.46 -32.31 -7.61
N GLU A 4 -13.02 -31.82 -6.52
CA GLU A 4 -13.64 -30.50 -6.48
C GLU A 4 -12.55 -29.46 -6.76
N LYS A 5 -12.46 -29.02 -8.01
CA LYS A 5 -11.81 -27.76 -8.35
C LYS A 5 -12.64 -26.65 -7.70
N LYS A 6 -12.26 -26.20 -6.49
CA LYS A 6 -12.70 -24.90 -5.96
C LYS A 6 -12.31 -23.84 -7.00
N LYS A 7 -13.30 -23.36 -7.75
CA LYS A 7 -13.16 -22.20 -8.66
C LYS A 7 -12.60 -21.05 -7.84
N LYS A 8 -11.36 -20.64 -8.13
CA LYS A 8 -10.85 -19.31 -7.75
C LYS A 8 -11.61 -18.27 -8.57
N THR A 9 -12.82 -17.93 -8.13
CA THR A 9 -13.58 -16.79 -8.63
C THR A 9 -13.67 -15.78 -7.50
N SER A 10 -12.70 -14.88 -7.44
CA SER A 10 -12.69 -13.75 -6.51
C SER A 10 -11.83 -12.68 -7.17
N ILE A 11 -12.38 -11.82 -8.04
CA ILE A 11 -13.19 -10.65 -7.66
C ILE A 11 -13.68 -9.98 -8.99
N PRO A 12 -14.89 -9.38 -9.10
CA PRO A 12 -16.14 -9.68 -8.36
C PRO A 12 -17.45 -9.20 -9.07
N TRP A 13 -18.54 -9.97 -8.98
CA TRP A 13 -19.87 -9.48 -9.34
C TRP A 13 -20.27 -8.20 -8.57
N LEU A 14 -19.72 -8.01 -7.36
CA LEU A 14 -19.95 -6.83 -6.53
C LEU A 14 -19.44 -5.52 -7.17
N GLN A 15 -18.26 -5.51 -7.79
CA GLN A 15 -17.70 -4.30 -8.44
C GLN A 15 -18.43 -4.02 -9.75
N LEU A 16 -18.82 -5.06 -10.49
CA LEU A 16 -19.67 -4.90 -11.67
C LEU A 16 -21.04 -4.33 -11.29
N LEU A 17 -21.65 -4.84 -10.23
CA LEU A 17 -22.94 -4.37 -9.75
C LEU A 17 -22.84 -2.94 -9.18
N ALA A 18 -21.78 -2.64 -8.43
CA ALA A 18 -21.51 -1.29 -7.95
C ALA A 18 -21.28 -0.30 -9.11
N GLY A 19 -20.50 -0.69 -10.12
CA GLY A 19 -20.26 0.10 -11.32
C GLY A 19 -21.53 0.33 -12.15
N ALA A 20 -22.37 -0.70 -12.30
CA ALA A 20 -23.66 -0.59 -12.98
C ALA A 20 -24.61 0.36 -12.22
N LEU A 21 -24.70 0.23 -10.90
CA LEU A 21 -25.50 1.14 -10.08
C LEU A 21 -25.01 2.59 -10.20
N LEU A 22 -23.71 2.82 -10.12
CA LEU A 22 -23.10 4.14 -10.35
C LEU A 22 -23.47 4.71 -11.72
N GLY A 23 -23.38 3.89 -12.77
CA GLY A 23 -23.74 4.28 -14.13
C GLY A 23 -25.21 4.66 -14.28
N VAL A 24 -26.12 3.88 -13.68
CA VAL A 24 -27.57 4.17 -13.68
C VAL A 24 -27.86 5.47 -12.94
N PHE A 25 -27.32 5.68 -11.73
CA PHE A 25 -27.53 6.92 -10.99
C PHE A 25 -26.94 8.13 -11.73
N PHE A 26 -25.76 7.99 -12.32
CA PHE A 26 -25.17 9.03 -13.15
C PHE A 26 -26.07 9.37 -14.35
N ALA A 27 -26.54 8.36 -15.10
CA ALA A 27 -27.43 8.57 -16.23
C ALA A 27 -28.72 9.26 -15.80
N GLU A 28 -29.34 8.81 -14.70
CA GLU A 28 -30.56 9.41 -14.15
C GLU A 28 -30.35 10.89 -13.78
N ILE A 29 -29.24 11.22 -13.11
CA ILE A 29 -28.87 12.61 -12.79
C ILE A 29 -28.82 13.45 -14.07
N ILE A 30 -28.15 12.95 -15.12
CA ILE A 30 -28.06 13.67 -16.38
C ILE A 30 -29.46 13.79 -17.00
N PHE A 31 -30.16 12.69 -17.30
CA PHE A 31 -31.45 12.70 -18.01
C PHE A 31 -32.55 13.53 -17.34
N THR A 32 -32.58 13.56 -16.00
CA THR A 32 -33.55 14.37 -15.24
C THR A 32 -33.18 15.84 -15.19
N THR A 33 -31.89 16.16 -15.23
CA THR A 33 -31.40 17.56 -15.23
C THR A 33 -31.39 18.16 -16.62
N THR A 34 -31.06 17.36 -17.64
CA THR A 34 -30.81 17.77 -19.02
C THR A 34 -30.88 16.59 -19.99
N ARG A 35 -31.33 16.82 -21.21
CA ARG A 35 -31.31 15.81 -22.30
C ARG A 35 -30.29 16.17 -23.39
N SER A 36 -29.29 16.97 -23.03
CA SER A 36 -28.25 17.44 -23.96
C SER A 36 -27.00 16.57 -23.90
N LEU A 37 -26.46 16.24 -25.08
CA LEU A 37 -25.19 15.54 -25.23
C LEU A 37 -24.01 16.36 -24.69
N GLU A 38 -24.04 17.69 -24.83
CA GLU A 38 -22.97 18.57 -24.33
C GLU A 38 -22.87 18.49 -22.81
N TRP A 39 -24.01 18.56 -22.12
CA TRP A 39 -24.06 18.42 -20.68
C TRP A 39 -23.75 17.00 -20.21
N PHE A 40 -24.06 15.98 -21.00
CA PHE A 40 -23.60 14.62 -20.72
C PHE A 40 -22.06 14.53 -20.71
N ILE A 41 -21.39 15.13 -21.70
CA ILE A 41 -19.92 15.16 -21.77
C ILE A 41 -19.34 15.89 -20.55
N VAL A 42 -19.92 17.04 -20.17
CA VAL A 42 -19.50 17.79 -18.98
C VAL A 42 -19.70 16.96 -17.71
N GLY A 43 -20.85 16.33 -17.55
CA GLY A 43 -21.13 15.46 -16.41
C GLY A 43 -20.19 14.27 -16.33
N PHE A 44 -19.86 13.65 -17.47
CA PHE A 44 -18.96 12.51 -17.54
C PHE A 44 -17.52 12.91 -17.21
N ALA A 45 -17.06 14.05 -17.72
CA ALA A 45 -15.79 14.65 -17.31
C ALA A 45 -15.76 14.94 -15.80
N SER A 46 -16.84 15.52 -15.26
CA SER A 46 -16.99 15.77 -13.83
C SER A 46 -16.90 14.47 -13.02
N PHE A 47 -17.58 13.41 -13.45
CA PHE A 47 -17.57 12.10 -12.81
C PHE A 47 -16.15 11.51 -12.72
N ILE A 48 -15.38 11.56 -13.82
CA ILE A 48 -13.99 11.08 -13.83
C ILE A 48 -13.11 11.91 -12.91
N ILE A 49 -13.18 13.24 -13.01
CA ILE A 49 -12.38 14.17 -12.19
C ILE A 49 -12.70 13.98 -10.70
N SER A 50 -13.99 13.79 -10.37
CA SER A 50 -14.47 13.59 -9.01
C SER A 50 -13.84 12.37 -8.36
N PHE A 51 -13.60 11.29 -9.11
CA PHE A 51 -12.91 10.10 -8.58
C PHE A 51 -11.50 10.44 -8.07
N TYR A 52 -10.71 11.17 -8.86
CA TYR A 52 -9.38 11.59 -8.45
C TYR A 52 -9.40 12.59 -7.30
N LEU A 53 -10.31 13.57 -7.34
CA LEU A 53 -10.45 14.53 -6.25
C LEU A 53 -10.82 13.85 -4.94
N HIS A 54 -11.82 12.96 -4.95
CA HIS A 54 -12.22 12.24 -3.74
C HIS A 54 -11.11 11.34 -3.20
N MET A 55 -10.28 10.72 -4.04
CA MET A 55 -9.11 9.98 -3.53
C MET A 55 -8.16 10.90 -2.75
N ILE A 56 -7.86 12.10 -3.26
CA ILE A 56 -6.99 13.06 -2.57
C ILE A 56 -7.64 13.54 -1.26
N LEU A 57 -8.93 13.86 -1.32
CA LEU A 57 -9.70 14.34 -0.17
C LEU A 57 -9.87 13.26 0.90
N HIS A 58 -9.97 12.00 0.50
CA HIS A 58 -10.01 10.84 1.38
C HIS A 58 -8.70 10.71 2.18
N GLU A 59 -7.54 10.73 1.52
CA GLU A 59 -6.24 10.76 2.22
C GLU A 59 -6.11 12.00 3.11
N GLY A 60 -6.64 13.14 2.66
CA GLY A 60 -6.74 14.37 3.47
C GLY A 60 -7.59 14.18 4.74
N GLY A 61 -8.64 13.36 4.67
CA GLY A 61 -9.45 12.96 5.82
C GLY A 61 -8.66 12.17 6.86
N HIS A 62 -7.84 11.19 6.44
CA HIS A 62 -6.93 10.48 7.34
C HIS A 62 -5.93 11.42 8.01
N LEU A 63 -5.36 12.36 7.24
CA LEU A 63 -4.46 13.37 7.75
C LEU A 63 -5.13 14.21 8.85
N LEU A 64 -6.30 14.79 8.57
CA LEU A 64 -7.01 15.64 9.54
C LEU A 64 -7.43 14.87 10.79
N ALA A 65 -8.00 13.67 10.63
CA ALA A 65 -8.44 12.85 11.76
C ALA A 65 -7.26 12.34 12.60
N GLY A 66 -6.14 11.98 11.95
CA GLY A 66 -4.92 11.57 12.63
C GLY A 66 -4.31 12.72 13.44
N LEU A 67 -4.12 13.90 12.84
CA LEU A 67 -3.61 15.09 13.54
C LEU A 67 -4.50 15.46 14.73
N ALA A 68 -5.82 15.41 14.56
CA ALA A 68 -6.78 15.65 15.63
C ALA A 68 -6.71 14.59 16.75
N SER A 69 -6.20 13.39 16.46
CA SER A 69 -5.97 12.31 17.44
C SER A 69 -4.57 12.33 18.05
N GLY A 70 -3.76 13.36 17.78
CA GLY A 70 -2.39 13.46 18.28
C GLY A 70 -1.33 12.74 17.45
N TYR A 71 -1.67 12.23 16.26
CA TYR A 71 -0.66 11.70 15.34
C TYR A 71 0.19 12.83 14.78
N GLN A 72 1.42 12.50 14.37
CA GLN A 72 2.32 13.43 13.70
C GLN A 72 2.46 13.09 12.22
N PHE A 73 2.60 14.13 11.39
CA PHE A 73 2.75 13.95 9.95
C PHE A 73 4.05 13.21 9.59
N VAL A 74 3.93 12.14 8.79
CA VAL A 74 5.06 11.41 8.20
C VAL A 74 5.06 11.54 6.70
N SER A 75 4.04 11.04 6.00
CA SER A 75 3.97 11.18 4.54
C SER A 75 2.55 11.28 3.99
N PHE A 76 2.46 11.90 2.82
CA PHE A 76 1.26 12.01 2.00
C PHE A 76 1.62 11.73 0.56
N ARG A 77 0.97 10.78 -0.08
CA ARG A 77 1.25 10.38 -1.47
C ARG A 77 -0.01 10.42 -2.31
N ILE A 78 0.14 10.94 -3.53
CA ILE A 78 -0.86 10.88 -4.59
C ILE A 78 -0.18 10.29 -5.82
N GLY A 79 -0.66 9.13 -6.27
CA GLY A 79 -0.01 8.35 -7.32
C GLY A 79 1.42 8.01 -6.95
N SER A 80 2.39 8.57 -7.68
CA SER A 80 3.83 8.39 -7.43
C SER A 80 4.49 9.54 -6.68
N VAL A 81 3.83 10.69 -6.54
CA VAL A 81 4.41 11.87 -5.88
C VAL A 81 4.12 11.78 -4.39
N MET A 82 5.17 11.80 -3.58
CA MET A 82 5.09 11.72 -2.12
C MET A 82 5.69 12.99 -1.49
N TRP A 83 4.96 13.59 -0.56
CA TRP A 83 5.48 14.57 0.39
C TRP A 83 5.76 13.84 1.69
N ILE A 84 7.01 13.83 2.13
CA ILE A 84 7.44 13.09 3.31
C ILE A 84 8.26 14.00 4.23
N LYS A 85 8.03 13.89 5.54
CA LYS A 85 8.76 14.63 6.57
C LYS A 85 9.96 13.81 7.03
N ILE A 86 11.13 14.20 6.52
CA ILE A 86 12.43 13.58 6.83
C ILE A 86 13.19 14.55 7.73
N GLN A 87 13.60 14.11 8.92
CA GLN A 87 14.42 14.91 9.84
C GLN A 87 13.85 16.32 10.08
N GLY A 88 12.53 16.41 10.26
CA GLY A 88 11.82 17.66 10.54
C GLY A 88 11.42 18.49 9.31
N LYS A 89 11.94 18.19 8.11
CA LYS A 89 11.66 18.95 6.88
C LYS A 89 10.77 18.17 5.92
N ILE A 90 9.82 18.85 5.29
CA ILE A 90 8.99 18.24 4.24
C ILE A 90 9.78 18.23 2.94
N CYS A 91 10.01 17.04 2.40
CA CYS A 91 10.68 16.79 1.15
C CYS A 91 9.71 16.19 0.13
N ARG A 92 9.91 16.51 -1.14
CA ARG A 92 9.22 15.84 -2.24
C ARG A 92 10.06 14.66 -2.73
N LYS A 93 9.46 13.48 -2.78
CA LYS A 93 10.04 12.21 -3.20
C LYS A 93 9.13 11.53 -4.23
N LYS A 94 9.60 10.47 -4.88
CA LYS A 94 8.79 9.69 -5.81
C LYS A 94 8.85 8.20 -5.47
N LEU A 95 7.68 7.62 -5.24
CA LEU A 95 7.51 6.19 -5.01
C LEU A 95 6.16 5.75 -5.55
N SER A 96 6.14 4.73 -6.39
CA SER A 96 4.90 4.11 -6.86
C SER A 96 4.67 2.81 -6.10
N ILE A 97 3.57 2.71 -5.37
CA ILE A 97 3.18 1.48 -4.66
C ILE A 97 2.04 0.81 -5.43
N PRO A 98 2.25 -0.38 -6.01
CA PRO A 98 1.22 -1.08 -6.77
C PRO A 98 -0.05 -1.29 -5.96
N GLY A 99 -1.21 -1.06 -6.57
CA GLY A 99 -2.51 -1.28 -5.94
C GLY A 99 -3.03 -0.14 -5.06
N THR A 100 -2.34 1.01 -5.02
CA THR A 100 -2.77 2.18 -4.22
C THR A 100 -2.77 3.46 -5.06
N GLY A 101 -3.86 4.23 -4.98
CA GLY A 101 -3.99 5.53 -5.68
C GLY A 101 -3.45 6.71 -4.86
N GLY A 102 -3.49 6.58 -3.53
CA GLY A 102 -2.95 7.52 -2.56
C GLY A 102 -2.47 6.77 -1.32
N GLN A 103 -1.84 7.50 -0.40
CA GLN A 103 -1.49 6.99 0.92
C GLN A 103 -1.14 8.14 1.86
N CYS A 104 -1.82 8.22 2.99
CA CYS A 104 -1.39 8.98 4.15
C CYS A 104 -0.75 8.03 5.16
N LEU A 105 0.46 8.36 5.64
CA LEU A 105 1.06 7.69 6.79
C LEU A 105 1.42 8.75 7.83
N LEU A 106 1.13 8.42 9.09
CA LEU A 106 1.33 9.28 10.24
C LEU A 106 1.98 8.49 11.38
N ASP A 107 2.71 9.18 12.24
CA ASP A 107 3.31 8.59 13.43
C ASP A 107 2.27 8.60 14.56
N PRO A 108 1.78 7.44 15.02
CA PRO A 108 0.80 7.37 16.10
C PRO A 108 1.39 7.84 17.43
N PRO A 109 0.59 8.47 18.31
CA PRO A 109 1.03 8.72 19.68
C PRO A 109 1.15 7.39 20.44
N GLU A 110 1.78 7.45 21.61
CA GLU A 110 1.93 6.29 22.48
C GLU A 110 0.56 5.75 22.93
N PRO A 111 0.38 4.42 23.02
CA PRO A 111 -0.87 3.82 23.45
C PRO A 111 -1.19 4.23 24.89
N THR A 112 -2.45 4.57 25.16
CA THR A 112 -2.93 4.91 26.50
C THR A 112 -3.78 3.77 27.02
N GLY A 113 -3.41 3.21 28.19
CA GLY A 113 -4.16 2.10 28.80
C GLY A 113 -4.29 0.85 27.92
N GLY A 114 -3.28 0.57 27.08
CA GLY A 114 -3.29 -0.57 26.15
C GLY A 114 -4.18 -0.38 24.91
N GLN A 115 -4.75 0.80 24.71
CA GLN A 115 -5.56 1.11 23.53
C GLN A 115 -4.74 1.89 22.49
N TYR A 116 -4.80 1.42 21.24
CA TYR A 116 -4.15 2.05 20.09
C TYR A 116 -5.13 2.99 19.37
N PRO A 117 -4.76 4.26 19.11
CA PRO A 117 -5.67 5.29 18.60
C PRO A 117 -5.94 5.21 17.09
N ALA A 118 -6.19 4.02 16.56
CA ALA A 118 -6.31 3.79 15.12
C ALA A 118 -7.72 4.05 14.55
N VAL A 119 -8.77 4.08 15.38
CA VAL A 119 -10.16 4.13 14.89
C VAL A 119 -10.49 5.46 14.22
N PHE A 120 -10.22 6.59 14.86
CA PHE A 120 -10.57 7.90 14.28
C PHE A 120 -9.74 8.20 13.03
N TYR A 121 -8.45 7.82 13.06
CA TYR A 121 -7.58 7.85 11.89
C TYR A 121 -8.19 7.12 10.68
N ASN A 122 -8.63 5.86 10.84
CA ASN A 122 -9.22 5.09 9.73
C ASN A 122 -10.60 5.63 9.31
N LEU A 123 -11.39 6.20 10.23
CA LEU A 123 -12.67 6.82 9.86
C LEU A 123 -12.50 8.08 9.01
N GLY A 124 -11.40 8.81 9.19
CA GLY A 124 -11.17 10.13 8.61
C GLY A 124 -11.44 10.22 7.11
N GLY A 125 -10.88 9.28 6.32
CA GLY A 125 -11.04 9.32 4.87
C GLY A 125 -12.47 9.08 4.39
N GLY A 126 -13.16 8.10 4.98
CA GLY A 126 -14.56 7.83 4.65
C GLY A 126 -15.50 8.98 5.07
N LEU A 127 -15.26 9.58 6.23
CA LEU A 127 -16.05 10.73 6.71
C LEU A 127 -15.83 11.98 5.86
N ALA A 128 -14.59 12.24 5.42
CA ALA A 128 -14.31 13.35 4.50
C ALA A 128 -15.08 13.20 3.18
N ASN A 129 -15.16 11.99 2.64
CA ASN A 129 -15.94 11.71 1.44
C ASN A 129 -17.44 11.98 1.63
N LEU A 130 -18.04 11.54 2.76
CA LEU A 130 -19.45 11.81 3.07
C LEU A 130 -19.72 13.31 3.26
N LEU A 131 -18.86 14.00 4.00
CA LEU A 131 -19.01 15.43 4.27
C LEU A 131 -19.01 16.24 2.97
N LEU A 132 -18.04 15.96 2.09
CA LEU A 132 -17.92 16.67 0.82
C LEU A 132 -19.05 16.31 -0.16
N ALA A 133 -19.52 15.06 -0.16
CA ALA A 133 -20.70 14.68 -0.92
C ALA A 133 -21.97 15.40 -0.44
N ALA A 134 -22.13 15.56 0.87
CA ALA A 134 -23.26 16.29 1.44
C ALA A 134 -23.20 17.77 1.06
N ILE A 135 -22.03 18.42 1.19
CA ILE A 135 -21.82 19.81 0.78
C ILE A 135 -22.14 19.98 -0.71
N ALA A 136 -21.58 19.13 -1.57
CA ALA A 136 -21.83 19.19 -3.01
C ALA A 136 -23.31 19.01 -3.36
N SER A 137 -24.02 18.08 -2.69
CA SER A 137 -25.46 17.88 -2.89
C SER A 137 -26.26 19.12 -2.51
N VAL A 138 -26.03 19.68 -1.31
CA VAL A 138 -26.71 20.88 -0.83
C VAL A 138 -26.46 22.05 -1.78
N SER A 139 -25.21 22.27 -2.19
CA SER A 139 -24.84 23.33 -3.13
C SER A 139 -25.51 23.16 -4.50
N ALA A 140 -25.60 21.94 -5.03
CA ALA A 140 -26.26 21.65 -6.30
C ALA A 140 -27.74 22.08 -6.29
N PHE A 141 -28.46 21.74 -5.21
CA PHE A 141 -29.87 22.09 -5.09
C PHE A 141 -30.10 23.56 -4.72
N ALA A 142 -29.24 24.15 -3.90
CA ALA A 142 -29.33 25.56 -3.52
C ALA A 142 -29.09 26.50 -4.72
N MET A 143 -28.14 26.17 -5.61
CA MET A 143 -27.90 26.94 -6.83
C MET A 143 -28.96 26.68 -7.90
N GLY A 144 -29.48 25.45 -7.99
CA GLY A 144 -30.61 25.07 -8.84
C GLY A 144 -30.34 25.06 -10.34
N THR A 145 -29.17 25.50 -10.81
CA THR A 145 -28.82 25.57 -12.24
C THR A 145 -28.48 24.20 -12.81
N VAL A 146 -28.69 24.01 -14.12
CA VAL A 146 -28.27 22.80 -14.85
C VAL A 146 -26.79 22.51 -14.62
N ALA A 147 -25.94 23.54 -14.76
CA ALA A 147 -24.50 23.41 -14.55
C ALA A 147 -24.15 22.90 -13.15
N SER A 148 -24.74 23.49 -12.10
CA SER A 148 -24.46 23.09 -10.71
C SER A 148 -24.81 21.62 -10.46
N LYS A 149 -25.98 21.16 -10.96
CA LYS A 149 -26.42 19.77 -10.81
C LYS A 149 -25.55 18.80 -11.60
N VAL A 150 -25.26 19.10 -12.86
CA VAL A 150 -24.43 18.26 -13.74
C VAL A 150 -23.00 18.12 -13.22
N ILE A 151 -22.45 19.12 -12.53
CA ILE A 151 -21.09 19.07 -12.00
C ILE A 151 -21.07 18.43 -10.60
N LEU A 152 -21.90 18.93 -9.67
CA LEU A 152 -21.80 18.60 -8.25
C LEU A 152 -22.49 17.29 -7.85
N LEU A 153 -23.55 16.87 -8.55
CA LEU A 153 -24.23 15.60 -8.22
C LEU A 153 -23.37 14.38 -8.60
N PRO A 154 -22.65 14.33 -9.74
CA PRO A 154 -21.65 13.29 -9.98
C PRO A 154 -20.53 13.27 -8.93
N PHE A 155 -20.08 14.45 -8.47
CA PHE A 155 -19.11 14.55 -7.38
C PHE A 155 -19.66 13.92 -6.09
N ALA A 156 -20.88 14.30 -5.69
CA ALA A 156 -21.55 13.71 -4.53
C ALA A 156 -21.76 12.19 -4.64
N LEU A 157 -22.18 11.71 -5.81
CA LEU A 157 -22.37 10.28 -6.07
C LEU A 157 -21.07 9.49 -5.87
N ILE A 158 -19.96 9.98 -6.41
CA ILE A 158 -18.63 9.38 -6.23
C ILE A 158 -18.21 9.42 -4.75
N GLY A 159 -18.43 10.54 -4.06
CA GLY A 159 -18.11 10.66 -2.63
C GLY A 159 -18.88 9.67 -1.77
N ILE A 160 -20.19 9.52 -1.98
CA ILE A 160 -21.02 8.52 -1.29
C ILE A 160 -20.49 7.11 -1.58
N TYR A 161 -20.20 6.81 -2.84
CA TYR A 161 -19.67 5.51 -3.23
C TYR A 161 -18.33 5.19 -2.56
N LEU A 162 -17.36 6.11 -2.60
CA LEU A 162 -16.05 5.90 -1.98
C LEU A 162 -16.12 5.87 -0.45
N ALA A 163 -17.06 6.59 0.15
CA ALA A 163 -17.34 6.46 1.57
C ALA A 163 -17.88 5.06 1.91
N LEU A 164 -18.87 4.55 1.17
CA LEU A 164 -19.41 3.21 1.39
C LEU A 164 -18.34 2.14 1.20
N MET A 165 -17.53 2.24 0.14
CA MET A 165 -16.47 1.28 -0.17
C MET A 165 -15.32 1.29 0.82
N ASN A 166 -15.15 2.33 1.64
CA ASN A 166 -14.11 2.37 2.68
C ASN A 166 -14.67 2.18 4.09
N LEU A 167 -15.87 2.65 4.40
CA LEU A 167 -16.47 2.54 5.74
C LEU A 167 -17.11 1.17 5.99
N LEU A 168 -17.63 0.49 4.96
CA LEU A 168 -18.09 -0.89 5.10
C LEU A 168 -16.89 -1.84 5.25
N PRO A 169 -16.92 -2.82 6.16
CA PRO A 169 -15.77 -3.68 6.41
C PRO A 169 -15.58 -4.69 5.26
N LEU A 170 -14.72 -4.35 4.29
CA LEU A 170 -14.48 -5.13 3.08
C LEU A 170 -13.00 -5.53 2.97
N LYS A 171 -12.76 -6.68 2.32
CA LYS A 171 -11.44 -7.11 1.87
C LYS A 171 -11.43 -7.21 0.35
N ILE A 172 -10.54 -6.48 -0.30
CA ILE A 172 -10.35 -6.52 -1.76
C ILE A 172 -8.97 -7.10 -2.03
N GLY A 173 -8.92 -8.28 -2.68
CA GLY A 173 -7.66 -8.97 -2.94
C GLY A 173 -6.92 -9.43 -1.66
N GLY A 174 -7.65 -9.59 -0.55
CA GLY A 174 -7.08 -9.89 0.77
C GLY A 174 -6.65 -8.66 1.57
N ILE A 175 -6.59 -7.48 0.94
CA ILE A 175 -6.24 -6.22 1.60
C ILE A 175 -7.50 -5.63 2.25
N ALA A 176 -7.38 -5.28 3.53
CA ALA A 176 -8.42 -4.64 4.30
C ALA A 176 -8.55 -3.15 3.93
N ASN A 177 -9.78 -2.67 3.80
CA ASN A 177 -10.07 -1.23 3.78
C ASN A 177 -10.20 -0.68 5.20
N ASP A 178 -10.40 0.63 5.33
CA ASP A 178 -10.48 1.33 6.62
C ASP A 178 -11.53 0.74 7.58
N GLY A 179 -12.73 0.47 7.06
CA GLY A 179 -13.83 -0.10 7.83
C GLY A 179 -13.49 -1.50 8.34
N TYR A 180 -12.76 -2.29 7.55
CA TYR A 180 -12.29 -3.61 7.97
C TYR A 180 -11.18 -3.48 9.01
N ASN A 181 -10.24 -2.54 8.84
CA ASN A 181 -9.22 -2.23 9.85
C ASN A 181 -9.85 -1.87 11.19
N ILE A 182 -10.84 -0.97 11.22
CA ILE A 182 -11.57 -0.59 12.43
C ILE A 182 -12.25 -1.81 13.07
N LYS A 183 -12.90 -2.65 12.27
CA LYS A 183 -13.54 -3.88 12.76
C LYS A 183 -12.51 -4.83 13.40
N THR A 184 -11.33 -4.95 12.81
CA THR A 184 -10.25 -5.80 13.33
C THR A 184 -9.68 -5.23 14.62
N PHE A 185 -9.32 -3.95 14.66
CA PHE A 185 -8.70 -3.32 15.84
C PHE A 185 -9.60 -3.32 17.08
N ARG A 186 -10.92 -3.28 16.89
CA ARG A 186 -11.88 -3.39 18.01
C ARG A 186 -11.98 -4.79 18.59
N LYS A 187 -11.59 -5.82 17.84
CA LYS A 187 -11.72 -7.22 18.23
C LYS A 187 -10.40 -7.84 18.67
N ASP A 188 -9.30 -7.37 18.12
CA ASP A 188 -7.99 -7.95 18.29
C ASP A 188 -6.95 -6.87 18.59
N ALA A 189 -6.41 -6.91 19.81
CA ALA A 189 -5.41 -5.97 20.29
C ALA A 189 -4.06 -6.17 19.58
N ASP A 190 -3.73 -7.41 19.19
CA ASP A 190 -2.46 -7.72 18.51
C ASP A 190 -2.44 -7.14 17.10
N SER A 191 -3.56 -7.21 16.35
CA SER A 191 -3.70 -6.48 15.08
C SER A 191 -3.55 -4.96 15.24
N ALA A 192 -4.12 -4.39 16.29
CA ALA A 192 -4.02 -2.95 16.56
C ALA A 192 -2.57 -2.55 16.91
N ARG A 193 -1.89 -3.37 17.72
CA ARG A 193 -0.46 -3.25 18.02
C ARG A 193 0.39 -3.39 16.77
N ALA A 194 0.15 -4.41 15.95
CA ALA A 194 0.88 -4.66 14.71
C ALA A 194 0.75 -3.49 13.73
N PHE A 195 -0.44 -2.89 13.62
CA PHE A 195 -0.63 -1.67 12.83
C PHE A 195 0.18 -0.50 13.40
N TRP A 196 0.13 -0.27 14.71
CA TRP A 196 0.91 0.77 15.38
C TRP A 196 2.42 0.61 15.15
N LEU A 197 2.94 -0.62 15.30
CA LEU A 197 4.33 -0.98 15.06
C LEU A 197 4.76 -0.72 13.61
N GLN A 198 3.93 -1.08 12.63
CA GLN A 198 4.21 -0.79 11.22
C GLN A 198 4.37 0.72 10.96
N MET A 199 3.52 1.56 11.55
CA MET A 199 3.62 3.01 11.41
C MET A 199 4.87 3.57 12.09
N LYS A 200 5.23 3.05 13.28
CA LYS A 200 6.46 3.43 14.01
C LYS A 200 7.72 3.05 13.24
N ILE A 201 7.79 1.82 12.73
CA ILE A 201 8.91 1.35 11.90
C ILE A 201 9.02 2.18 10.63
N ASN A 202 7.91 2.46 9.95
CA ASN A 202 7.91 3.34 8.76
C ASN A 202 8.47 4.73 9.08
N LYS A 203 8.05 5.33 10.20
CA LYS A 203 8.59 6.61 10.65
C LYS A 203 10.10 6.52 10.90
N GLN A 204 10.56 5.56 11.69
CA GLN A 204 11.99 5.37 11.97
C GLN A 204 12.81 5.21 10.68
N GLN A 205 12.37 4.35 9.76
CA GLN A 205 13.06 4.14 8.48
C GLN A 205 13.07 5.39 7.59
N SER A 206 11.99 6.20 7.61
CA SER A 206 11.95 7.46 6.85
C SER A 206 12.97 8.48 7.35
N ASP A 207 13.28 8.47 8.65
CA ASP A 207 14.29 9.36 9.26
C ASP A 207 15.72 8.83 9.17
N GLY A 208 15.92 7.61 8.67
CA GLY A 208 17.24 7.00 8.48
C GLY A 208 17.57 5.85 9.41
N GLY A 209 16.66 5.47 10.32
CA GLY A 209 16.86 4.31 11.18
C GLY A 209 16.83 3.00 10.39
N ARG A 210 17.69 2.05 10.75
CA ARG A 210 17.79 0.73 10.14
C ARG A 210 16.89 -0.26 10.90
N LEU A 211 16.48 -1.36 10.26
CA LEU A 211 15.65 -2.38 10.93
C LEU A 211 16.44 -3.10 12.03
N ARG A 212 17.76 -3.29 11.82
CA ARG A 212 18.66 -3.84 12.85
C ARG A 212 18.71 -3.03 14.15
N ASP A 213 18.35 -1.73 14.06
CA ASP A 213 18.33 -0.82 15.21
C ASP A 213 16.93 -0.68 15.83
N VAL A 214 15.91 -1.35 15.28
CA VAL A 214 14.55 -1.33 15.84
C VAL A 214 14.53 -2.16 17.13
N PRO A 215 13.96 -1.64 18.22
CA PRO A 215 13.86 -2.35 19.50
C PRO A 215 13.30 -3.77 19.36
N GLU A 216 13.85 -4.71 20.12
CA GLU A 216 13.46 -6.12 20.05
C GLU A 216 11.97 -6.36 20.36
N GLU A 217 11.43 -5.59 21.31
CA GLU A 217 10.02 -5.59 21.70
C GLU A 217 9.05 -5.24 20.56
N TYR A 218 9.52 -4.65 19.45
CA TYR A 218 8.66 -4.38 18.29
C TYR A 218 8.36 -5.65 17.48
N PHE A 219 9.07 -6.74 17.77
CA PHE A 219 8.99 -7.96 17.01
C PHE A 219 8.41 -9.14 17.81
N ASP A 220 7.86 -8.91 19.01
CA ASP A 220 7.21 -9.98 19.80
C ASP A 220 6.10 -10.70 19.01
N LEU A 221 5.38 -9.95 18.16
CA LEU A 221 4.33 -10.51 17.31
C LEU A 221 4.87 -11.33 16.13
N ALA A 222 6.17 -11.25 15.82
CA ALA A 222 6.78 -12.08 14.79
C ALA A 222 6.79 -13.56 15.17
N ASP A 223 6.81 -13.87 16.47
CA ASP A 223 6.79 -15.24 16.99
C ASP A 223 5.37 -15.79 17.15
N SER A 224 4.34 -15.00 16.83
CA SER A 224 2.95 -15.43 16.88
C SER A 224 2.66 -16.59 15.92
N GLU A 225 1.96 -17.62 16.42
CA GLU A 225 1.46 -18.73 15.60
C GLU A 225 0.27 -18.35 14.72
N GLU A 226 -0.26 -17.13 14.83
CA GLU A 226 -1.37 -16.65 14.03
C GLU A 226 -1.01 -16.61 12.53
N LYS A 227 -1.93 -17.08 11.69
CA LYS A 227 -1.75 -17.21 10.24
C LYS A 227 -2.85 -16.49 9.49
N GLY A 228 -2.49 -15.84 8.38
CA GLY A 228 -3.45 -15.17 7.50
C GLY A 228 -3.97 -13.84 8.06
N ASN A 229 -3.28 -13.28 9.05
CA ASN A 229 -3.48 -11.92 9.52
C ASN A 229 -2.40 -11.01 8.89
N PRO A 230 -2.74 -10.23 7.86
CA PRO A 230 -1.75 -9.44 7.12
C PRO A 230 -0.96 -8.45 7.99
N LEU A 231 -1.55 -7.97 9.09
CA LEU A 231 -0.87 -7.00 9.95
C LEU A 231 0.23 -7.68 10.77
N ILE A 232 -0.03 -8.89 11.28
CA ILE A 232 0.97 -9.69 12.00
C ILE A 232 2.00 -10.24 11.02
N ASP A 233 1.57 -10.68 9.82
CA ASP A 233 2.47 -11.11 8.75
C ASP A 233 3.47 -10.01 8.38
N ALA A 234 3.08 -8.73 8.42
CA ALA A 234 3.98 -7.61 8.22
C ALA A 234 5.12 -7.57 9.25
N ILE A 235 4.82 -7.83 10.53
CA ILE A 235 5.83 -7.86 11.60
C ILE A 235 6.77 -9.06 11.42
N LYS A 236 6.24 -10.22 11.01
CA LYS A 236 7.05 -11.39 10.62
C LYS A 236 8.00 -11.07 9.47
N VAL A 237 7.52 -10.36 8.45
CA VAL A 237 8.34 -9.90 7.32
C VAL A 237 9.40 -8.91 7.78
N PHE A 238 9.09 -7.96 8.66
CA PHE A 238 10.09 -7.06 9.21
C PHE A 238 11.16 -7.79 10.03
N ARG A 239 10.79 -8.82 10.82
CA ARG A 239 11.77 -9.66 11.53
C ARG A 239 12.72 -10.36 10.55
N PHE A 240 12.16 -10.95 9.50
CA PHE A 240 12.95 -11.56 8.43
C PHE A 240 13.90 -10.55 7.76
N GLN A 241 13.41 -9.35 7.42
CA GLN A 241 14.23 -8.29 6.82
C GLN A 241 15.26 -7.71 7.78
N ARG A 242 14.98 -7.71 9.09
CA ARG A 242 15.93 -7.35 10.13
C ARG A 242 17.13 -8.31 10.15
N GLN A 243 16.92 -9.62 10.02
CA GLN A 243 18.03 -10.59 9.93
C GLN A 243 18.93 -10.30 8.72
N ILE A 244 18.36 -9.88 7.58
CA ILE A 244 19.14 -9.45 6.41
C ILE A 244 19.96 -8.20 6.73
N ASP A 245 19.37 -7.23 7.42
CA ASP A 245 20.03 -5.99 7.84
C ASP A 245 21.17 -6.23 8.85
N GLU A 246 21.01 -7.23 9.71
CA GLU A 246 22.02 -7.74 10.64
C GLU A 246 23.08 -8.63 9.96
N LYS A 247 22.92 -8.91 8.66
CA LYS A 247 23.72 -9.86 7.87
C LYS A 247 23.69 -11.30 8.38
N ASP A 248 22.68 -11.66 9.19
CA ASP A 248 22.36 -13.06 9.49
C ASP A 248 21.64 -13.70 8.28
N PHE A 249 22.41 -13.89 7.20
CA PHE A 249 21.87 -14.45 5.96
C PHE A 249 21.45 -15.92 6.11
N ALA A 250 21.99 -16.65 7.08
CA ALA A 250 21.58 -18.03 7.33
C ALA A 250 20.20 -18.06 8.00
N GLY A 251 20.01 -17.32 9.09
CA GLY A 251 18.73 -17.21 9.78
C GLY A 251 17.65 -16.55 8.92
N ALA A 252 18.02 -15.56 8.09
CA ALA A 252 17.09 -14.97 7.13
C ALA A 252 16.59 -15.98 6.10
N ARG A 253 17.45 -16.86 5.55
CA ARG A 253 17.02 -17.91 4.61
C ARG A 253 16.02 -18.87 5.27
N GLU A 254 16.33 -19.36 6.47
CA GLU A 254 15.45 -20.26 7.21
C GLU A 254 14.08 -19.62 7.48
N SER A 255 14.07 -18.40 8.02
CA SER A 255 12.86 -17.67 8.39
C SER A 255 12.03 -17.32 7.15
N GLY A 256 12.69 -16.86 6.08
CA GLY A 256 12.06 -16.54 4.80
C GLY A 256 11.41 -17.76 4.14
N GLU A 257 12.09 -18.91 4.12
CA GLU A 257 11.52 -20.15 3.56
C GLU A 257 10.30 -20.64 4.38
N LYS A 258 10.39 -20.55 5.72
CA LYS A 258 9.27 -20.87 6.62
C LYS A 258 8.05 -19.97 6.35
N LEU A 259 8.25 -18.66 6.22
CA LEU A 259 7.17 -17.72 5.90
C LEU A 259 6.60 -17.97 4.49
N LEU A 260 7.46 -18.23 3.51
CA LEU A 260 7.02 -18.48 2.13
C LEU A 260 6.16 -19.75 2.01
N ALA A 261 6.37 -20.74 2.89
CA ALA A 261 5.57 -21.95 2.97
C ALA A 261 4.14 -21.73 3.51
N GLU A 262 3.85 -20.60 4.15
CA GLU A 262 2.52 -20.29 4.66
C GLU A 262 1.52 -20.07 3.51
N LYS A 263 0.36 -20.74 3.59
CA LYS A 263 -0.64 -20.72 2.51
C LYS A 263 -1.45 -19.43 2.46
N ASP A 264 -1.71 -18.84 3.62
CA ASP A 264 -2.58 -17.68 3.79
C ASP A 264 -1.85 -16.34 3.64
N LEU A 265 -0.53 -16.38 3.44
CA LEU A 265 0.31 -15.20 3.23
C LEU A 265 -0.10 -14.45 1.95
N LEU A 266 -0.39 -13.15 2.10
CA LEU A 266 -0.75 -12.28 0.98
C LEU A 266 0.35 -12.25 -0.09
N SER A 267 -0.06 -12.06 -1.35
CA SER A 267 0.85 -12.03 -2.50
C SER A 267 1.92 -10.94 -2.40
N VAL A 268 1.61 -9.81 -1.76
CA VAL A 268 2.58 -8.73 -1.54
C VAL A 268 3.76 -9.19 -0.67
N TYR A 269 3.48 -9.81 0.48
CA TYR A 269 4.52 -10.35 1.36
C TYR A 269 5.25 -11.52 0.73
N ARG A 270 4.52 -12.40 0.04
CA ARG A 270 5.10 -13.51 -0.73
C ARG A 270 6.14 -13.01 -1.74
N ASN A 271 5.82 -11.95 -2.47
CA ASN A 271 6.73 -11.40 -3.46
C ASN A 271 7.92 -10.67 -2.82
N LEU A 272 7.73 -9.99 -1.69
CA LEU A 272 8.84 -9.37 -0.93
C LEU A 272 9.83 -10.43 -0.43
N ILE A 273 9.34 -11.45 0.29
CA ILE A 273 10.17 -12.56 0.79
C ILE A 273 10.88 -13.27 -0.36
N LYS A 274 10.17 -13.48 -1.47
CA LYS A 274 10.72 -14.13 -2.67
C LYS A 274 11.84 -13.30 -3.31
N SER A 275 11.74 -11.98 -3.36
CA SER A 275 12.82 -11.09 -3.80
C SER A 275 14.05 -11.24 -2.93
N ASP A 276 13.87 -11.21 -1.61
CA ASP A 276 14.96 -11.25 -0.65
C ASP A 276 15.62 -12.64 -0.63
N LEU A 277 14.85 -13.73 -0.65
CA LEU A 277 15.39 -15.10 -0.77
C LEU A 277 16.16 -15.33 -2.07
N LEU A 278 15.66 -14.82 -3.20
CA LEU A 278 16.38 -14.94 -4.47
C LEU A 278 17.70 -14.16 -4.41
N TYR A 279 17.69 -12.95 -3.86
CA TYR A 279 18.92 -12.20 -3.64
C TYR A 279 19.91 -12.99 -2.76
N LEU A 280 19.47 -13.55 -1.63
CA LEU A 280 20.31 -14.36 -0.75
C LEU A 280 20.87 -15.61 -1.45
N GLU A 281 20.12 -16.21 -2.39
CA GLU A 281 20.65 -17.30 -3.21
C GLU A 281 21.75 -16.81 -4.16
N LEU A 282 21.54 -15.67 -4.83
CA LEU A 282 22.47 -15.10 -5.82
C LEU A 282 23.83 -14.68 -5.23
N ILE A 283 23.83 -14.08 -4.02
CA ILE A 283 25.07 -13.72 -3.31
C ILE A 283 25.69 -14.88 -2.53
N GLY A 284 24.99 -16.02 -2.47
CA GLY A 284 25.39 -17.22 -1.74
C GLY A 284 25.74 -18.37 -2.70
N PRO A 285 25.13 -19.57 -2.52
CA PRO A 285 25.44 -20.74 -3.35
C PRO A 285 25.11 -20.59 -4.85
N CYS A 286 24.23 -19.66 -5.23
CA CYS A 286 23.77 -19.41 -6.60
C CYS A 286 23.37 -20.69 -7.35
N ARG A 287 22.59 -21.56 -6.70
CA ARG A 287 22.16 -22.84 -7.29
C ARG A 287 21.09 -22.60 -8.35
N THR A 288 21.33 -23.09 -9.56
CA THR A 288 20.45 -22.95 -10.73
C THR A 288 19.01 -23.35 -10.43
N GLU A 289 18.80 -24.51 -9.81
CA GLU A 289 17.47 -25.02 -9.52
C GLU A 289 16.68 -24.13 -8.55
N VAL A 290 17.37 -23.46 -7.62
CA VAL A 290 16.74 -22.54 -6.67
C VAL A 290 16.44 -21.21 -7.34
N VAL A 291 17.39 -20.69 -8.11
CA VAL A 291 17.24 -19.44 -8.88
C VAL A 291 16.07 -19.57 -9.86
N GLU A 292 15.96 -20.63 -10.65
CA GLU A 292 14.87 -20.82 -11.61
C GLU A 292 13.51 -21.04 -10.94
N ARG A 293 13.49 -21.75 -9.80
CA ARG A 293 12.26 -21.93 -8.99
C ARG A 293 11.74 -20.60 -8.46
N LEU A 294 12.63 -19.68 -8.08
CA LEU A 294 12.26 -18.37 -7.58
C LEU A 294 12.03 -17.37 -8.73
N TYR A 295 12.84 -17.33 -9.77
CA TYR A 295 12.74 -16.33 -10.83
C TYR A 295 11.74 -16.72 -11.93
N THR A 296 10.46 -16.75 -11.59
CA THR A 296 9.37 -17.14 -12.52
C THR A 296 8.86 -15.95 -13.36
N PRO A 297 8.21 -16.18 -14.52
CA PRO A 297 7.63 -15.10 -15.33
C PRO A 297 6.62 -14.21 -14.58
N GLU A 298 5.86 -14.76 -13.64
CA GLU A 298 4.95 -13.99 -12.78
C GLU A 298 5.71 -13.07 -11.82
N PHE A 299 6.84 -13.55 -11.29
CA PHE A 299 7.69 -12.77 -10.41
C PHE A 299 8.43 -11.66 -11.18
N GLU A 300 8.85 -11.93 -12.41
CA GLU A 300 9.41 -10.89 -13.29
C GLU A 300 8.40 -9.76 -13.57
N LYS A 301 7.11 -10.10 -13.76
CA LYS A 301 6.03 -9.09 -13.86
C LYS A 301 5.91 -8.26 -12.59
N TYR A 302 6.05 -8.89 -11.41
CA TYR A 302 6.08 -8.16 -10.14
C TYR A 302 7.26 -7.18 -10.07
N LEU A 303 8.48 -7.59 -10.43
CA LEU A 303 9.64 -6.70 -10.43
C LEU A 303 9.46 -5.47 -11.33
N LYS A 304 8.76 -5.64 -12.46
CA LYS A 304 8.38 -4.50 -13.34
C LYS A 304 7.42 -3.53 -12.66
N LEU A 305 6.52 -4.01 -11.80
CA LEU A 305 5.60 -3.17 -11.01
C LEU A 305 6.31 -2.40 -9.90
N VAL A 306 7.34 -3.00 -9.29
CA VAL A 306 8.14 -2.40 -8.21
C VAL A 306 9.46 -1.81 -8.70
N LYS A 307 9.56 -1.41 -9.97
CA LYS A 307 10.78 -0.83 -10.55
C LYS A 307 11.30 0.44 -9.83
N SER A 308 10.46 1.12 -9.06
CA SER A 308 10.84 2.27 -8.24
C SER A 308 11.43 1.90 -6.88
N TYR A 309 11.63 0.62 -6.59
CA TYR A 309 12.23 0.13 -5.35
C TYR A 309 13.71 -0.16 -5.59
N PRO A 310 14.62 0.30 -4.71
CA PRO A 310 16.03 -0.02 -4.82
C PRO A 310 16.30 -1.52 -4.78
N SER A 311 15.59 -2.27 -3.92
CA SER A 311 15.69 -3.72 -3.81
C SER A 311 15.42 -4.47 -5.12
N ALA A 312 14.48 -3.97 -5.94
CA ALA A 312 14.23 -4.54 -7.27
C ALA A 312 15.41 -4.30 -8.23
N GLN A 313 16.02 -3.12 -8.19
CA GLN A 313 17.19 -2.83 -9.03
C GLN A 313 18.44 -3.57 -8.56
N ARG A 314 18.65 -3.67 -7.24
CA ARG A 314 19.70 -4.51 -6.64
C ARG A 314 19.55 -5.97 -7.04
N LEU A 315 18.33 -6.50 -7.00
CA LEU A 315 18.07 -7.87 -7.41
C LEU A 315 18.34 -8.10 -8.91
N HIS A 316 17.95 -7.16 -9.78
CA HIS A 316 18.30 -7.22 -11.20
C HIS A 316 19.81 -7.19 -11.43
N TYR A 317 20.53 -6.37 -10.66
CA TYR A 317 22.00 -6.32 -10.71
C TYR A 317 22.63 -7.64 -10.26
N ALA A 318 22.24 -8.16 -9.08
CA ALA A 318 22.70 -9.45 -8.57
C ALA A 318 22.46 -10.57 -9.57
N TYR A 319 21.26 -10.63 -10.16
CA TYR A 319 20.91 -11.65 -11.15
C TYR A 319 21.78 -11.56 -12.40
N ALA A 320 21.97 -10.35 -12.94
CA ALA A 320 22.78 -10.13 -14.13
C ALA A 320 24.26 -10.49 -13.92
N VAL A 321 24.82 -10.18 -12.75
CA VAL A 321 26.23 -10.46 -12.42
C VAL A 321 26.46 -11.92 -12.08
N ARG A 322 25.65 -12.47 -11.16
CA ARG A 322 25.91 -13.76 -10.50
C ARG A 322 25.37 -14.97 -11.26
N TYR A 323 24.33 -14.78 -12.06
CA TYR A 323 23.61 -15.88 -12.70
C TYR A 323 23.60 -15.77 -14.23
N ALA A 324 23.15 -14.63 -14.78
CA ALA A 324 23.02 -14.47 -16.23
C ALA A 324 24.34 -14.11 -16.93
N HIS A 325 25.32 -13.60 -16.18
CA HIS A 325 26.59 -13.06 -16.69
C HIS A 325 26.41 -12.06 -17.84
N ASP A 326 25.42 -11.19 -17.71
CA ASP A 326 25.07 -10.16 -18.70
C ASP A 326 25.56 -8.79 -18.22
N GLU A 327 26.72 -8.36 -18.74
CA GLU A 327 27.35 -7.09 -18.39
C GLU A 327 26.48 -5.86 -18.73
N ALA A 328 25.75 -5.91 -19.85
CA ALA A 328 24.91 -4.80 -20.29
C ALA A 328 23.68 -4.65 -19.37
N ALA A 329 23.06 -5.77 -18.99
CA ALA A 329 21.97 -5.78 -18.01
C ALA A 329 22.46 -5.33 -16.63
N ALA A 330 23.64 -5.76 -16.20
CA ALA A 330 24.24 -5.35 -14.94
C ALA A 330 24.51 -3.82 -14.91
N ALA A 331 25.13 -3.28 -15.96
CA ALA A 331 25.37 -1.84 -16.07
C ALA A 331 24.05 -1.04 -16.02
N SER A 332 23.03 -1.49 -16.76
CA SER A 332 21.70 -0.85 -16.76
C SER A 332 21.02 -0.90 -15.39
N ALA A 333 21.08 -2.03 -14.68
CA ALA A 333 20.50 -2.19 -13.35
C ALA A 333 21.19 -1.29 -12.33
N ARG A 334 22.53 -1.19 -12.37
CA ARG A 334 23.32 -0.32 -11.50
C ARG A 334 23.00 1.17 -11.71
N GLU A 335 22.86 1.62 -12.96
CA GLU A 335 22.46 3.00 -13.26
C GLU A 335 21.05 3.29 -12.70
N LYS A 336 20.10 2.37 -12.92
CA LYS A 336 18.73 2.49 -12.40
C LYS A 336 18.70 2.50 -10.88
N PHE A 337 19.53 1.69 -10.23
CA PHE A 337 19.67 1.66 -8.77
C PHE A 337 20.03 3.06 -8.25
N GLU A 338 21.12 3.66 -8.74
CA GLU A 338 21.54 5.01 -8.32
C GLU A 338 20.51 6.08 -8.65
N LYS A 339 19.78 5.95 -9.76
CA LYS A 339 18.70 6.87 -10.11
C LYS A 339 17.52 6.77 -9.13
N VAL A 340 17.11 5.55 -8.76
CA VAL A 340 15.98 5.31 -7.85
C VAL A 340 16.31 5.84 -6.45
N LEU A 341 17.53 5.67 -5.95
CA LEU A 341 17.93 6.12 -4.62
C LEU A 341 17.74 7.63 -4.40
N LYS A 342 17.88 8.46 -5.43
CA LYS A 342 17.71 9.93 -5.32
C LYS A 342 16.29 10.32 -4.88
N ASP A 343 15.31 9.63 -5.44
CA ASP A 343 13.89 9.91 -5.24
C ASP A 343 13.21 9.00 -4.21
N TYR A 344 13.90 7.94 -3.74
CA TYR A 344 13.34 7.00 -2.77
C TYR A 344 13.16 7.67 -1.38
N PRO A 345 12.03 7.42 -0.68
CA PRO A 345 11.69 8.16 0.53
C PRO A 345 12.27 7.57 1.83
N MET A 346 12.64 6.29 1.85
CA MET A 346 13.05 5.60 3.09
C MET A 346 14.57 5.63 3.25
N LEU A 347 15.09 6.59 4.04
CA LEU A 347 16.54 6.78 4.22
C LEU A 347 17.24 5.56 4.84
N GLY A 348 16.57 4.84 5.74
CA GLY A 348 17.11 3.62 6.37
C GLY A 348 17.28 2.49 5.36
N GLU A 349 16.31 2.32 4.46
CA GLU A 349 16.41 1.33 3.39
C GLU A 349 17.46 1.73 2.34
N ILE A 350 17.63 3.02 2.02
CA ILE A 350 18.72 3.46 1.13
C ILE A 350 20.09 3.02 1.65
N GLN A 351 20.32 3.12 2.96
CA GLN A 351 21.56 2.66 3.58
C GLN A 351 21.72 1.14 3.46
N LEU A 352 20.67 0.38 3.78
CA LEU A 352 20.65 -1.09 3.60
C LEU A 352 21.03 -1.48 2.20
N GLU A 353 20.35 -0.87 1.24
CA GLU A 353 20.41 -1.25 -0.15
C GLU A 353 21.79 -0.96 -0.73
N ARG A 354 22.49 0.08 -0.24
CA ARG A 354 23.90 0.34 -0.57
C ARG A 354 24.81 -0.73 0.02
N GLU A 355 24.66 -1.07 1.30
CA GLU A 355 25.45 -2.13 1.95
C GLU A 355 25.26 -3.48 1.23
N LEU A 356 24.01 -3.83 0.88
CA LEU A 356 23.70 -5.06 0.16
C LEU A 356 24.18 -5.07 -1.30
N MET A 357 24.40 -3.91 -1.92
CA MET A 357 25.03 -3.85 -3.25
C MET A 357 26.52 -4.21 -3.21
N GLU A 358 27.19 -4.05 -2.06
CA GLU A 358 28.61 -4.39 -1.87
C GLU A 358 28.83 -5.91 -1.68
N GLU A 359 27.77 -6.66 -1.37
CA GLU A 359 27.80 -8.13 -1.18
C GLU A 359 27.64 -8.94 -2.49
N ILE A 360 27.47 -8.27 -3.65
CA ILE A 360 27.27 -8.87 -4.98
C ILE A 360 28.60 -9.00 -5.71
#